data_AF-A0A431V1H1-F1
#
_entry.id   AF-A0A431V1H1-F1
#
_cell.length_a   1.000
_cell.length_b   1.000
_cell.length_c   1.000
_cell.angle_alpha   90.00
_cell.angle_beta   90.00
_cell.angle_gamma   90.00
#
_symmetry.space_group_name_H-M   'P 1'
#
loop_
_entity.id
_entity.type
_entity.pdbx_description
1 polymer ?
#
loop_
_entity_poly.entity_id
_entity_poly.type
_entity_poly.pdbx_seq_one_letter_code
_entity_poly.pdbx_strand_id
1 'polypeptide(L)'
;MATVPTVPNFAQYNFALGDTDAAITKQNGQNAALVAFGDDLVLMTQSLNQDIDQIAQDKADAQQAATEAETYRDQTQEISEGGLPVKGGNAKKVLRVADDEQSYILDGLLRFVVPVGAVMGFPCTTAPAGWLKLNGAELSRSAYADLWAFAQASGNLAGSEAGKDPLQFGPGDGSTTFTLPDHRGKFPRWWDDGRGVDAGRGIGESQGDQNKAHDHGGKSGSDSHSHSGTTASDSHNHSGSTSTDTHNHGIPAASGYNDGNSSVAANSKSVTTTKSTNNDSHNHSFTTNTDTHSHSFSTSTDTHDHTIASDGGSEARPQNAPLLACIRY
;
A
#
# COMPACT_ATOMS: atom_id res chain seq x y z
N MET A 1 83.63 -59.69 27.54
CA MET A 1 83.11 -59.69 28.93
C MET A 1 83.57 -58.41 29.59
N ALA A 2 82.67 -57.43 29.74
CA ALA A 2 83.00 -56.16 30.37
C ALA A 2 83.06 -56.36 31.89
N THR A 3 84.24 -56.12 32.47
CA THR A 3 84.48 -56.16 33.91
C THR A 3 83.71 -55.02 34.59
N VAL A 4 82.77 -55.38 35.46
CA VAL A 4 82.05 -54.44 36.33
C VAL A 4 83.07 -53.86 37.32
N PRO A 5 83.21 -52.52 37.43
CA PRO A 5 84.09 -51.92 38.41
C PRO A 5 83.55 -52.20 39.81
N THR A 6 84.43 -52.60 40.73
CA THR A 6 84.11 -52.82 42.14
C THR A 6 83.68 -51.49 42.77
N VAL A 7 82.47 -51.48 43.34
CA VAL A 7 81.95 -50.34 44.10
C VAL A 7 82.89 -50.11 45.30
N PRO A 8 83.41 -48.88 45.50
CA PRO A 8 84.26 -48.58 46.66
C PRO A 8 83.52 -48.93 47.95
N ASN A 9 84.19 -49.61 48.88
CA ASN A 9 83.64 -49.85 50.20
C ASN A 9 83.60 -48.52 50.96
N PHE A 10 82.43 -47.86 50.98
CA PHE A 10 82.24 -46.58 51.66
C PHE A 10 82.23 -46.70 53.19
N ALA A 11 82.19 -47.90 53.77
CA ALA A 11 82.22 -48.11 55.22
C ALA A 11 83.57 -47.70 55.86
N GLN A 12 84.63 -47.52 55.07
CA GLN A 12 85.92 -47.01 55.57
C GLN A 12 85.98 -45.48 55.66
N TYR A 13 85.03 -44.77 55.04
CA TYR A 13 84.89 -43.33 55.17
C TYR A 13 83.90 -43.07 56.29
N ASN A 14 84.44 -42.91 57.50
CA ASN A 14 83.67 -42.44 58.64
C ASN A 14 83.31 -40.97 58.35
N PHE A 15 82.19 -40.74 57.66
CA PHE A 15 81.62 -39.41 57.48
C PHE A 15 81.14 -38.95 58.86
N ALA A 16 82.05 -38.38 59.63
CA ALA A 16 81.70 -37.63 60.83
C ALA A 16 80.82 -36.47 60.36
N LEU A 17 79.50 -36.63 60.47
CA LEU A 17 78.61 -35.49 60.53
C LEU A 17 79.01 -34.75 61.80
N GLY A 18 79.80 -33.69 61.62
CA GLY A 18 80.11 -32.77 62.70
C GLY A 18 78.80 -32.20 63.21
N ASP A 19 78.31 -32.79 64.30
CA ASP A 19 77.26 -32.24 65.15
C ASP A 19 77.88 -31.02 65.84
N THR A 20 77.94 -29.94 65.08
CA THR A 20 78.15 -28.59 65.58
C THR A 20 76.80 -27.91 65.47
N ASP A 21 76.35 -27.30 66.57
CA ASP A 21 75.06 -26.61 66.79
C ASP A 21 74.74 -25.45 65.82
N ALA A 22 75.23 -25.51 64.57
CA ALA A 22 74.77 -24.70 63.45
C ALA A 22 73.46 -25.29 62.89
N ALA A 23 72.37 -25.09 63.63
CA ALA A 23 70.99 -25.04 63.16
C ALA A 23 70.62 -25.91 61.93
N ILE A 24 70.77 -27.24 61.99
CA ILE A 24 70.05 -28.12 61.06
C ILE A 24 68.59 -28.14 61.52
N THR A 25 67.73 -27.35 60.87
CA THR A 25 66.28 -27.37 61.11
C THR A 25 65.78 -28.80 60.87
N LYS A 26 65.23 -29.44 61.90
CA LYS A 26 64.65 -30.78 61.79
C LYS A 26 63.15 -30.66 61.52
N GLN A 27 62.63 -31.37 60.53
CA GLN A 27 61.20 -31.58 60.33
C GLN A 27 60.92 -33.03 60.69
N ASN A 28 60.05 -33.28 61.68
CA ASN A 28 59.71 -34.64 62.16
C ASN A 28 60.93 -35.52 62.51
N GLY A 29 62.00 -34.93 63.04
CA GLY A 29 63.23 -35.65 63.43
C GLY A 29 64.20 -35.94 62.28
N GLN A 30 63.87 -35.54 61.05
CA GLN A 30 64.72 -35.68 59.86
C GLN A 30 65.31 -34.33 59.45
N ASN A 31 66.43 -34.33 58.73
CA ASN A 31 67.05 -33.11 58.20
C ASN A 31 66.11 -32.47 57.17
N ALA A 32 65.59 -31.27 57.45
CA ALA A 32 64.57 -30.62 56.63
C ALA A 32 65.04 -30.36 55.18
N ALA A 33 66.34 -30.08 54.97
CA ALA A 33 66.88 -29.89 53.61
C ALA A 33 66.87 -31.19 52.80
N LEU A 34 67.05 -32.34 53.47
CA LEU A 34 67.02 -33.65 52.82
C LEU A 34 65.58 -34.07 52.47
N VAL A 35 64.62 -33.71 53.33
CA VAL A 35 63.18 -33.92 53.09
C VAL A 35 62.72 -33.08 51.90
N ALA A 36 63.05 -31.79 51.88
CA ALA A 36 62.72 -30.90 50.77
C ALA A 36 63.32 -31.37 49.43
N PHE A 37 64.58 -31.81 49.43
CA PHE A 37 65.20 -32.39 48.22
C PHE A 37 64.50 -33.68 47.76
N GLY A 38 64.05 -34.52 48.70
CA GLY A 38 63.28 -35.73 48.38
C GLY A 38 61.91 -35.40 47.76
N ASP A 39 61.19 -34.43 48.32
CA ASP A 39 59.89 -33.98 47.82
C ASP A 39 60.01 -33.34 46.42
N ASP A 40 61.03 -32.51 46.18
CA ASP A 40 61.34 -31.93 44.86
C ASP A 40 61.63 -33.02 43.82
N LEU A 41 62.36 -34.07 44.21
CA LEU A 41 62.65 -35.20 43.32
C LEU A 41 61.38 -35.99 42.95
N VAL A 42 60.47 -36.16 43.90
CA VAL A 42 59.17 -36.81 43.67
C VAL A 42 58.32 -35.97 42.71
N LEU A 43 58.25 -34.65 42.92
CA LEU A 43 57.53 -33.74 42.03
C LEU A 43 58.12 -33.73 40.61
N MET A 44 59.45 -33.71 40.49
CA MET A 44 60.13 -33.81 39.19
C MET A 44 59.78 -35.12 38.48
N THR A 45 59.74 -36.24 39.19
CA THR A 45 59.38 -37.55 38.63
C THR A 45 57.93 -37.59 38.18
N GLN A 46 57.01 -36.99 38.95
CA GLN A 46 55.60 -36.88 38.58
C GLN A 46 55.40 -36.02 37.31
N SER A 47 56.09 -34.87 37.22
CA SER A 47 56.07 -34.01 36.05
C SER A 47 56.60 -34.75 34.81
N LEU A 48 57.71 -35.47 34.92
CA LEU A 48 58.27 -36.24 33.81
C LEU A 48 57.31 -37.33 33.32
N ASN A 49 56.59 -38.00 34.21
CA ASN A 49 55.60 -38.99 33.81
C ASN A 49 54.42 -38.35 33.07
N GLN A 50 53.95 -37.17 33.51
CA GLN A 50 52.91 -36.42 32.81
C GLN A 50 53.37 -35.97 31.42
N ASP A 51 54.60 -35.50 31.29
CA ASP A 51 55.18 -35.11 30.01
C ASP A 51 55.28 -36.31 29.05
N ILE A 52 55.64 -37.50 29.55
CA ILE A 52 55.69 -38.74 28.76
C ILE A 52 54.29 -39.12 28.25
N ASP A 53 53.27 -39.04 29.09
CA ASP A 53 51.89 -39.34 28.70
C ASP A 53 51.38 -38.36 27.65
N GLN A 54 51.69 -37.07 27.80
CA GLN A 54 51.33 -36.04 26.82
C GLN A 54 52.01 -36.28 25.46
N ILE A 55 53.30 -36.63 25.46
CA ILE A 55 54.03 -36.96 24.23
C ILE A 55 53.43 -38.19 23.53
N ALA A 56 52.98 -39.19 24.29
CA ALA A 56 52.32 -40.37 23.74
C ALA A 56 50.99 -40.01 23.06
N GLN A 57 50.24 -39.08 23.64
CA GLN A 57 48.99 -38.58 23.08
C GLN A 57 49.23 -37.74 21.80
N ASP A 58 50.15 -36.78 21.85
CA ASP A 58 50.50 -35.95 20.69
C ASP A 58 50.97 -36.79 19.50
N LYS A 59 51.68 -37.90 19.78
CA LYS A 59 52.10 -38.85 18.74
C LYS A 59 50.93 -39.59 18.10
N ALA A 60 49.91 -39.97 18.88
CA ALA A 60 48.71 -40.62 18.35
C ALA A 60 47.91 -39.67 17.45
N ASP A 61 47.74 -38.42 17.89
CA ASP A 61 47.04 -37.38 17.13
C ASP A 61 47.76 -37.07 15.82
N ALA A 62 49.10 -37.01 15.84
CA ALA A 62 49.90 -36.81 14.64
C ALA A 62 49.79 -37.99 13.64
N GLN A 63 49.71 -39.22 14.12
CA GLN A 63 49.51 -40.41 13.26
C GLN A 63 48.13 -40.43 12.62
N GLN A 64 47.10 -40.02 13.36
CA GLN A 64 45.75 -39.89 12.83
C GLN A 64 45.69 -38.81 11.73
N ALA A 65 46.25 -37.63 11.99
CA ALA A 65 46.30 -36.54 11.02
C ALA A 65 47.05 -36.93 9.73
N ALA A 66 48.13 -37.73 9.85
CA ALA A 66 48.86 -38.24 8.68
C ALA A 66 48.00 -39.20 7.83
N THR A 67 47.23 -40.08 8.47
CA THR A 67 46.34 -41.04 7.79
C THR A 67 45.21 -40.33 7.05
N GLU A 68 44.65 -39.29 7.67
CA GLU A 68 43.62 -38.44 7.04
C GLU A 68 44.19 -37.71 5.81
N ALA A 69 45.41 -37.16 5.91
CA ALA A 69 46.08 -36.49 4.80
C ALA A 69 46.36 -37.42 3.59
N GLU A 70 46.74 -38.68 3.84
CA GLU A 70 46.91 -39.68 2.78
C GLU A 70 45.59 -39.98 2.06
N THR A 71 44.47 -40.06 2.80
CA THR A 71 43.14 -40.29 2.23
C THR A 71 42.71 -39.15 1.30
N TYR A 72 42.99 -37.89 1.66
CA TYR A 72 42.72 -36.73 0.80
C TYR A 72 43.59 -36.71 -0.46
N ARG A 73 44.84 -37.15 -0.36
CA ARG A 73 45.76 -37.25 -1.49
C ARG A 73 45.28 -38.30 -2.51
N ASP A 74 44.83 -39.46 -2.04
CA ASP A 74 44.34 -40.53 -2.93
C ASP A 74 43.06 -40.11 -3.65
N GLN A 75 42.13 -39.45 -2.94
CA GLN A 75 40.90 -38.91 -3.54
C GLN A 75 41.18 -37.88 -4.62
N THR A 76 42.15 -36.97 -4.40
CA THR A 76 42.51 -35.93 -5.39
C THR A 76 43.21 -36.50 -6.62
N GLN A 77 43.91 -37.63 -6.49
CA GLN A 77 44.53 -38.32 -7.61
C GLN A 77 43.49 -39.02 -8.51
N GLU A 78 42.46 -39.65 -7.96
CA GLU A 78 41.37 -40.30 -8.74
C GLU A 78 40.59 -39.32 -9.64
N ILE A 79 40.34 -38.10 -9.16
CA ILE A 79 39.65 -37.06 -9.95
C ILE A 79 40.52 -36.51 -11.10
N SER A 80 41.84 -36.54 -10.94
CA SER A 80 42.79 -36.02 -11.93
C SER A 80 43.05 -36.99 -13.09
N GLU A 81 42.94 -38.29 -12.85
CA GLU A 81 43.28 -39.34 -13.82
C GLU A 81 42.04 -39.91 -14.56
N GLY A 82 40.83 -39.78 -14.01
CA GLY A 82 39.62 -40.43 -14.55
C GLY A 82 38.74 -39.61 -15.50
N GLY A 83 38.86 -38.28 -15.53
CA GLY A 83 37.96 -37.40 -16.27
C GLY A 83 36.52 -37.39 -15.71
N LEU A 84 35.82 -36.25 -15.82
CA LEU A 84 34.46 -36.09 -15.29
C LEU A 84 33.49 -37.09 -15.95
N PRO A 85 32.75 -37.90 -15.18
CA PRO A 85 31.83 -38.88 -15.76
C PRO A 85 30.64 -38.21 -16.46
N VAL A 86 30.44 -38.56 -17.73
CA VAL A 86 29.31 -38.13 -18.56
C VAL A 86 28.00 -38.66 -17.98
N LYS A 87 27.03 -37.79 -17.66
CA LYS A 87 25.66 -38.21 -17.35
C LYS A 87 24.60 -37.31 -17.96
N GLY A 88 23.88 -37.88 -18.92
CA GLY A 88 22.46 -37.61 -19.08
C GLY A 88 21.68 -38.17 -17.88
N GLY A 89 20.62 -37.46 -17.53
CA GLY A 89 19.69 -37.86 -16.48
C GLY A 89 20.13 -37.43 -15.08
N ASN A 90 19.27 -36.61 -14.45
CA ASN A 90 19.18 -36.35 -13.02
C ASN A 90 20.51 -36.00 -12.31
N ALA A 91 20.72 -34.69 -12.15
CA ALA A 91 21.78 -34.02 -11.40
C ALA A 91 21.86 -34.35 -9.87
N LYS A 92 21.43 -35.53 -9.45
CA LYS A 92 21.50 -36.04 -8.06
C LYS A 92 22.49 -37.20 -7.87
N LYS A 93 23.33 -37.54 -8.86
CA LYS A 93 24.21 -38.72 -8.79
C LYS A 93 25.68 -38.46 -9.18
N VAL A 94 26.19 -37.25 -8.88
CA VAL A 94 27.63 -36.92 -8.96
C VAL A 94 28.18 -36.36 -7.62
N LEU A 95 27.35 -36.09 -6.61
CA LEU A 95 27.83 -35.95 -5.22
C LEU A 95 27.77 -37.32 -4.56
N ARG A 96 28.88 -38.04 -4.58
CA ARG A 96 29.10 -39.21 -3.73
C ARG A 96 30.54 -39.22 -3.23
N VAL A 97 30.89 -38.23 -2.41
CA VAL A 97 31.89 -38.36 -1.34
C VAL A 97 31.49 -37.40 -0.21
N ALA A 98 31.47 -37.91 1.02
CA ALA A 98 31.48 -37.23 2.32
C ALA A 98 30.23 -36.45 2.82
N ASP A 99 29.42 -37.17 3.60
CA ASP A 99 28.96 -36.84 4.97
C ASP A 99 28.87 -35.35 5.34
N ASP A 100 27.63 -34.90 5.54
CA ASP A 100 27.08 -33.77 6.32
C ASP A 100 27.73 -32.36 6.21
N GLU A 101 29.05 -32.23 6.18
CA GLU A 101 29.81 -30.97 6.13
C GLU A 101 29.77 -30.30 4.74
N GLN A 102 29.84 -31.06 3.64
CA GLN A 102 29.81 -30.48 2.28
C GLN A 102 28.40 -30.09 1.80
N SER A 103 27.36 -30.73 2.36
CA SER A 103 25.96 -30.30 2.21
C SER A 103 25.74 -28.90 2.79
N TYR A 104 26.42 -28.60 3.90
CA TYR A 104 26.38 -27.30 4.57
C TYR A 104 27.10 -26.22 3.75
N ILE A 105 28.16 -26.56 3.02
CA ILE A 105 28.90 -25.61 2.17
C ILE A 105 28.09 -25.21 0.92
N LEU A 106 27.34 -26.14 0.30
CA LEU A 106 26.50 -25.83 -0.87
C LEU A 106 25.18 -25.12 -0.48
N ASP A 107 24.55 -25.51 0.64
CA ASP A 107 23.41 -24.76 1.21
C ASP A 107 23.84 -23.37 1.71
N GLY A 108 25.02 -23.27 2.32
CA GLY A 108 25.66 -22.01 2.72
C GLY A 108 25.98 -21.09 1.54
N LEU A 109 26.43 -21.64 0.41
CA LEU A 109 26.68 -20.87 -0.81
C LEU A 109 25.38 -20.39 -1.48
N LEU A 110 24.29 -21.17 -1.42
CA LEU A 110 22.96 -20.76 -1.90
C LEU A 110 22.29 -19.72 -0.99
N ARG A 111 22.48 -19.81 0.33
CA ARG A 111 22.11 -18.77 1.31
C ARG A 111 22.85 -17.45 1.06
N PHE A 112 24.04 -17.51 0.46
CA PHE A 112 24.84 -16.32 0.14
C PHE A 112 24.30 -15.50 -1.03
N VAL A 113 23.51 -16.09 -1.93
CA VAL A 113 23.00 -15.39 -3.13
C VAL A 113 21.64 -14.73 -2.87
N VAL A 114 20.76 -15.39 -2.11
CA VAL A 114 19.44 -14.86 -1.74
C VAL A 114 19.12 -15.24 -0.28
N PRO A 115 19.04 -14.26 0.65
CA PRO A 115 18.81 -14.55 2.06
C PRO A 115 17.38 -15.05 2.31
N VAL A 116 17.21 -15.79 3.40
CA VAL A 116 15.89 -16.18 3.92
C VAL A 116 15.06 -14.92 4.17
N GLY A 117 13.78 -14.97 3.83
CA GLY A 117 12.88 -13.81 3.93
C GLY A 117 12.83 -12.94 2.67
N ALA A 118 13.75 -13.14 1.71
CA ALA A 118 13.69 -12.44 0.43
C ALA A 118 12.41 -12.80 -0.34
N VAL A 119 11.75 -11.79 -0.90
CA VAL A 119 10.52 -11.93 -1.68
C VAL A 119 10.80 -11.72 -3.16
N MET A 120 10.27 -12.60 -4.01
CA MET A 120 10.43 -12.52 -5.46
C MET A 120 9.17 -12.98 -6.19
N GLY A 121 8.94 -12.41 -7.38
CA GLY A 121 7.88 -12.82 -8.28
C GLY A 121 8.38 -13.82 -9.32
N PHE A 122 7.65 -14.92 -9.50
CA PHE A 122 7.96 -15.95 -10.50
C PHE A 122 6.84 -16.07 -11.56
N PRO A 123 7.18 -16.18 -12.86
CA PRO A 123 6.20 -16.38 -13.93
C PRO A 123 5.76 -17.86 -14.03
N CYS A 124 5.42 -18.47 -12.89
CA CYS A 124 4.98 -19.87 -12.80
C CYS A 124 3.90 -20.03 -11.72
N THR A 125 3.16 -21.13 -11.74
CA THR A 125 2.03 -21.39 -10.80
C THR A 125 2.44 -22.21 -9.57
N THR A 126 3.63 -22.79 -9.59
CA THR A 126 4.19 -23.61 -8.52
C THR A 126 5.46 -22.94 -8.01
N ALA A 127 5.60 -22.84 -6.69
CA ALA A 127 6.80 -22.28 -6.09
C ALA A 127 8.02 -23.14 -6.44
N PRO A 128 9.13 -22.56 -6.91
CA PRO A 128 10.37 -23.29 -7.12
C PRO A 128 10.88 -23.92 -5.81
N ALA A 129 11.75 -24.93 -5.92
CA ALA A 129 12.39 -25.53 -4.75
C ALA A 129 13.16 -24.47 -3.93
N GLY A 130 13.01 -24.50 -2.60
CA GLY A 130 13.57 -23.48 -1.70
C GLY A 130 12.72 -22.21 -1.54
N TRP A 131 11.54 -22.15 -2.17
CA TRP A 131 10.61 -21.04 -2.07
C TRP A 131 9.21 -21.49 -1.60
N LEU A 132 8.54 -20.64 -0.83
CA LEU A 132 7.14 -20.83 -0.42
C LEU A 132 6.27 -19.75 -1.06
N LYS A 133 4.99 -20.07 -1.30
CA LYS A 133 4.01 -19.08 -1.77
C LYS A 133 3.67 -18.12 -0.64
N LEU A 134 3.60 -16.83 -0.95
CA LEU A 134 3.05 -15.83 -0.03
C LEU A 134 1.52 -15.80 -0.16
N ASN A 135 0.88 -16.81 0.41
CA ASN A 135 -0.55 -17.09 0.28
C ASN A 135 -1.28 -17.23 1.63
N GLY A 136 -0.71 -16.72 2.72
CA GLY A 136 -1.33 -16.82 4.03
C GLY A 136 -1.18 -18.17 4.74
N ALA A 137 -0.42 -19.12 4.17
CA ALA A 137 -0.32 -20.48 4.70
C ALA A 137 0.29 -20.52 6.12
N GLU A 138 -0.22 -21.44 6.94
CA GLU A 138 0.33 -21.77 8.25
C GLU A 138 1.42 -22.84 8.12
N LEU A 139 2.54 -22.61 8.81
CA LEU A 139 3.76 -23.39 8.72
C LEU A 139 4.27 -23.75 10.12
N SER A 140 4.97 -24.89 10.22
CA SER A 140 5.65 -25.29 11.45
C SER A 140 6.91 -24.45 11.69
N ARG A 141 7.05 -23.90 12.91
CA ARG A 141 8.25 -23.14 13.33
C ARG A 141 9.51 -23.99 13.33
N SER A 142 9.41 -25.29 13.65
CA SER A 142 10.58 -26.18 13.68
C SER A 142 11.00 -26.63 12.28
N ALA A 143 10.03 -26.87 11.38
CA ALA A 143 10.33 -27.23 9.99
C ALA A 143 10.92 -26.05 9.18
N TYR A 144 10.57 -24.81 9.54
CA TYR A 144 10.99 -23.58 8.88
C TYR A 144 11.65 -22.61 9.87
N ALA A 145 12.63 -23.10 10.63
CA ALA A 145 13.24 -22.37 11.75
C ALA A 145 13.90 -21.05 11.32
N ASP A 146 14.63 -21.03 10.20
CA ASP A 146 15.29 -19.83 9.71
C ASP A 146 14.28 -18.77 9.26
N LEU A 147 13.21 -19.18 8.58
CA LEU A 147 12.13 -18.27 8.17
C LEU A 147 11.35 -17.74 9.38
N TRP A 148 11.13 -18.57 10.40
CA TRP A 148 10.52 -18.12 11.65
C TRP A 148 11.42 -17.13 12.40
N ALA A 149 12.73 -17.35 12.43
CA ALA A 149 13.69 -16.39 12.98
C ALA A 149 13.64 -15.05 12.22
N PHE A 150 13.59 -15.10 10.89
CA PHE A 150 13.39 -13.91 10.06
C PHE A 150 12.07 -13.19 10.39
N ALA A 151 10.94 -13.91 10.46
CA ALA A 151 9.64 -13.32 10.77
C ALA A 151 9.67 -12.55 12.10
N GLN A 152 10.25 -13.12 13.15
CA GLN A 152 10.40 -12.46 14.45
C GLN A 152 11.28 -11.22 14.40
N ALA A 153 12.37 -11.24 13.63
CA ALA A 153 13.30 -10.13 13.52
C ALA A 153 12.84 -9.03 12.51
N SER A 154 11.88 -9.35 11.64
CA SER A 154 11.50 -8.49 10.51
C SER A 154 10.82 -7.17 10.87
N GLY A 155 10.30 -7.04 12.10
CA GLY A 155 9.39 -5.96 12.48
C GLY A 155 8.00 -6.06 11.83
N ASN A 156 7.73 -7.12 11.06
CA ASN A 156 6.47 -7.37 10.35
C ASN A 156 5.68 -8.58 10.92
N LEU A 157 5.92 -8.92 12.20
CA LEU A 157 5.19 -9.96 12.92
C LEU A 157 4.04 -9.32 13.72
N ALA A 158 2.81 -9.73 13.44
CA ALA A 158 1.64 -9.27 14.15
C ALA A 158 1.64 -9.78 15.61
N GLY A 159 1.08 -8.98 16.52
CA GLY A 159 0.98 -9.36 17.94
C GLY A 159 -0.03 -10.49 18.21
N SER A 160 -0.98 -10.74 17.30
CA SER A 160 -1.94 -11.83 17.39
C SER A 160 -2.38 -12.28 16.00
N GLU A 161 -2.75 -13.56 15.85
CA GLU A 161 -3.21 -14.10 14.57
C GLU A 161 -4.55 -13.49 14.14
N ALA A 162 -5.46 -13.24 15.08
CA ALA A 162 -6.78 -12.68 14.79
C ALA A 162 -6.73 -11.19 14.37
N GLY A 163 -5.73 -10.45 14.82
CA GLY A 163 -5.57 -9.02 14.56
C GLY A 163 -4.56 -8.68 13.47
N LYS A 164 -4.00 -9.66 12.76
CA LYS A 164 -2.96 -9.42 11.75
C LYS A 164 -3.55 -8.77 10.50
N ASP A 165 -2.75 -7.91 9.87
CA ASP A 165 -2.97 -7.56 8.47
C ASP A 165 -2.59 -8.76 7.57
N PRO A 166 -3.29 -8.99 6.45
CA PRO A 166 -2.90 -10.03 5.49
C PRO A 166 -1.43 -9.97 5.04
N LEU A 167 -0.80 -8.79 5.03
CA LEU A 167 0.60 -8.62 4.61
C LEU A 167 1.62 -8.77 5.75
N GLN A 168 1.17 -9.10 6.96
CA GLN A 168 2.01 -9.41 8.12
C GLN A 168 2.25 -10.91 8.26
N PHE A 169 3.39 -11.27 8.87
CA PHE A 169 3.52 -12.60 9.47
C PHE A 169 2.59 -12.68 10.66
N GLY A 170 1.93 -13.82 10.85
CA GLY A 170 1.12 -14.06 12.03
C GLY A 170 1.78 -15.07 12.98
N PRO A 171 1.50 -14.99 14.29
CA PRO A 171 2.08 -15.89 15.29
C PRO A 171 1.51 -17.32 15.21
N GLY A 172 0.58 -17.61 14.29
CA GLY A 172 -0.03 -18.94 14.13
C GLY A 172 -0.84 -19.35 15.35
N ASP A 173 -0.65 -20.59 15.79
CA ASP A 173 -1.24 -21.16 17.01
C ASP A 173 -0.69 -20.55 18.32
N GLY A 174 0.30 -19.65 18.22
CA GLY A 174 0.97 -19.03 19.37
C GLY A 174 2.12 -19.85 19.95
N SER A 175 2.39 -21.06 19.45
CA SER A 175 3.38 -21.99 20.01
C SER A 175 4.25 -22.66 18.95
N THR A 176 3.65 -23.48 18.09
CA THR A 176 4.37 -24.39 17.18
C THR A 176 4.29 -23.98 15.72
N THR A 177 3.37 -23.06 15.38
CA THR A 177 3.16 -22.60 14.00
C THR A 177 3.29 -21.10 13.85
N PHE A 178 3.38 -20.63 12.60
CA PHE A 178 3.32 -19.23 12.21
C PHE A 178 2.70 -19.13 10.83
N THR A 179 2.16 -17.97 10.46
CA THR A 179 1.51 -17.78 9.16
C THR A 179 2.30 -16.81 8.28
N LEU A 180 2.36 -17.11 6.99
CA LEU A 180 2.99 -16.22 6.00
C LEU A 180 2.08 -15.03 5.66
N PRO A 181 2.65 -13.92 5.16
CA PRO A 181 1.89 -12.90 4.46
C PRO A 181 1.16 -13.46 3.23
N ASP A 182 0.04 -12.83 2.87
CA ASP A 182 -0.76 -13.11 1.67
C ASP A 182 -0.67 -11.95 0.67
N HIS A 183 0.16 -12.12 -0.35
CA HIS A 183 0.41 -11.11 -1.38
C HIS A 183 -0.54 -11.21 -2.59
N ARG A 184 -1.51 -12.13 -2.56
CA ARG A 184 -2.40 -12.33 -3.71
C ARG A 184 -3.25 -11.08 -3.95
N GLY A 185 -3.18 -10.53 -5.16
CA GLY A 185 -3.91 -9.32 -5.53
C GLY A 185 -3.36 -8.03 -4.91
N LYS A 186 -2.12 -8.04 -4.39
CA LYS A 186 -1.49 -6.87 -3.77
C LYS A 186 -0.30 -6.39 -4.60
N PHE A 187 -0.14 -5.07 -4.71
CA PHE A 187 1.03 -4.45 -5.30
C PHE A 187 2.06 -4.10 -4.22
N PRO A 188 3.34 -4.45 -4.38
CA PRO A 188 4.37 -4.03 -3.44
C PRO A 188 4.66 -2.53 -3.65
N ARG A 189 4.62 -1.79 -2.55
CA ARG A 189 5.21 -0.45 -2.45
C ARG A 189 6.31 -0.48 -1.40
N TRP A 190 7.36 0.28 -1.64
CA TRP A 190 8.43 0.44 -0.66
C TRP A 190 7.89 1.18 0.57
N TRP A 191 8.25 0.68 1.75
CA TRP A 191 7.87 1.27 3.02
C TRP A 191 8.50 2.66 3.17
N ASP A 192 7.77 3.58 3.77
CA ASP A 192 8.18 4.98 3.92
C ASP A 192 9.36 5.16 4.87
N ASP A 193 9.46 4.29 5.88
CA ASP A 193 10.54 4.25 6.88
C ASP A 193 10.88 5.65 7.45
N GLY A 194 9.83 6.46 7.70
CA GLY A 194 9.95 7.78 8.31
C GLY A 194 10.26 8.93 7.34
N ARG A 195 10.24 8.72 6.02
CA ARG A 195 10.42 9.80 5.04
C ARG A 195 9.27 10.83 5.05
N GLY A 196 8.08 10.44 5.47
CA GLY A 196 6.90 11.29 5.60
C GLY A 196 6.01 11.38 4.36
N VAL A 197 6.25 10.59 3.31
CA VAL A 197 5.35 10.51 2.14
C VAL A 197 4.09 9.72 2.49
N ASP A 198 4.24 8.76 3.39
CA ASP A 198 3.20 7.83 3.79
C ASP A 198 3.25 7.64 5.31
N ALA A 199 3.09 8.77 6.00
CA ALA A 199 3.26 8.87 7.44
C ALA A 199 2.24 8.03 8.20
N GLY A 200 2.70 7.34 9.24
CA GLY A 200 1.86 6.56 10.14
C GLY A 200 1.53 5.15 9.66
N ARG A 201 1.92 4.74 8.44
CA ARG A 201 1.75 3.36 7.98
C ARG A 201 2.98 2.50 8.33
N GLY A 202 2.74 1.39 9.01
CA GLY A 202 3.73 0.37 9.34
C GLY A 202 4.08 -0.55 8.16
N ILE A 203 5.18 -1.28 8.29
CA ILE A 203 5.51 -2.37 7.36
C ILE A 203 4.42 -3.46 7.43
N GLY A 204 4.04 -3.99 6.25
CA GLY A 204 3.00 -5.01 6.12
C GLY A 204 1.58 -4.56 6.43
N GLU A 205 1.31 -3.27 6.55
CA GLU A 205 -0.05 -2.75 6.63
C GLU A 205 -0.64 -2.58 5.23
N SER A 206 -1.83 -3.13 5.01
CA SER A 206 -2.55 -3.05 3.74
C SER A 206 -3.08 -1.63 3.51
N GLN A 207 -2.94 -1.16 2.28
CA GLN A 207 -3.61 0.04 1.80
C GLN A 207 -4.70 -0.34 0.78
N GLY A 208 -5.88 0.26 0.91
CA GLY A 208 -6.90 0.20 -0.13
C GLY A 208 -6.47 0.98 -1.37
N ASP A 209 -7.11 0.70 -2.50
CA ASP A 209 -6.95 1.52 -3.69
C ASP A 209 -7.55 2.91 -3.48
N GLN A 210 -6.94 3.91 -4.09
CA GLN A 210 -7.41 5.29 -4.00
C GLN A 210 -7.08 6.03 -5.28
N ASN A 211 -8.10 6.63 -5.89
CA ASN A 211 -7.90 7.58 -6.97
C ASN A 211 -7.45 8.93 -6.38
N LYS A 212 -6.50 9.57 -7.04
CA LYS A 212 -6.12 10.94 -6.68
C LYS A 212 -7.34 11.85 -6.85
N ALA A 213 -7.58 12.74 -5.89
CA ALA A 213 -8.64 13.74 -5.97
C ALA A 213 -8.51 14.56 -7.26
N HIS A 214 -9.61 14.71 -7.99
CA HIS A 214 -9.73 15.47 -9.23
C HIS A 214 -11.21 15.83 -9.49
N ASP A 215 -11.43 16.82 -10.35
CA ASP A 215 -12.76 17.31 -10.73
C ASP A 215 -12.97 17.20 -12.25
N HIS A 216 -14.23 17.11 -12.66
CA HIS A 216 -14.64 17.18 -14.06
C HIS A 216 -15.50 18.41 -14.31
N GLY A 217 -15.25 19.11 -15.42
CA GLY A 217 -16.14 20.16 -15.89
C GLY A 217 -17.33 19.56 -16.64
N GLY A 218 -18.55 19.90 -16.21
CA GLY A 218 -19.79 19.61 -16.92
C GLY A 218 -20.33 20.84 -17.65
N LYS A 219 -20.95 20.65 -18.82
CA LYS A 219 -21.73 21.69 -19.51
C LYS A 219 -23.07 21.09 -19.92
N SER A 220 -24.15 21.78 -19.62
CA SER A 220 -25.46 21.50 -20.23
C SER A 220 -25.47 22.03 -21.67
N GLY A 221 -26.22 21.37 -22.55
CA GLY A 221 -26.55 21.93 -23.86
C GLY A 221 -27.53 23.11 -23.74
N SER A 222 -27.94 23.67 -24.88
CA SER A 222 -29.01 24.67 -24.90
C SER A 222 -30.32 24.07 -24.39
N ASP A 223 -30.86 24.64 -23.31
CA ASP A 223 -32.19 24.34 -22.82
C ASP A 223 -33.22 25.15 -23.62
N SER A 224 -34.24 24.48 -24.15
CA SER A 224 -35.34 25.12 -24.89
C SER A 224 -36.65 24.60 -24.34
N HIS A 225 -37.32 25.45 -23.58
CA HIS A 225 -38.66 25.20 -23.10
C HIS A 225 -39.53 26.45 -23.25
N SER A 226 -40.84 26.26 -23.24
CA SER A 226 -41.82 27.33 -23.40
C SER A 226 -42.46 27.65 -22.06
N HIS A 227 -42.48 28.92 -21.68
CA HIS A 227 -43.33 29.38 -20.59
C HIS A 227 -44.67 29.84 -21.17
N SER A 228 -45.78 29.40 -20.56
CA SER A 228 -47.11 29.95 -20.82
C SER A 228 -47.49 30.93 -19.71
N GLY A 229 -47.95 32.13 -20.08
CA GLY A 229 -48.52 33.11 -19.16
C GLY A 229 -49.82 33.67 -19.70
N THR A 230 -50.75 34.02 -18.79
CA THR A 230 -51.99 34.73 -19.13
C THR A 230 -52.04 36.03 -18.35
N THR A 231 -52.28 37.14 -19.03
CA THR A 231 -52.44 38.45 -18.40
C THR A 231 -53.92 38.68 -18.22
N ALA A 232 -54.40 38.49 -16.98
CA ALA A 232 -55.83 38.57 -16.70
C ALA A 232 -56.31 40.02 -16.76
N SER A 233 -57.36 40.22 -17.56
CA SER A 233 -58.35 41.30 -17.45
C SER A 233 -57.84 42.72 -17.72
N ASP A 234 -57.82 43.10 -18.99
CA ASP A 234 -57.87 44.50 -19.40
C ASP A 234 -59.30 45.04 -19.19
N SER A 235 -59.52 45.76 -18.08
CA SER A 235 -60.77 46.44 -17.79
C SER A 235 -60.52 47.95 -17.78
N HIS A 236 -60.92 48.63 -18.85
CA HIS A 236 -60.87 50.08 -18.93
C HIS A 236 -62.20 50.68 -19.41
N ASN A 237 -62.41 51.96 -19.10
CA ASN A 237 -63.62 52.70 -19.45
C ASN A 237 -63.30 53.73 -20.52
N HIS A 238 -64.19 53.88 -21.50
CA HIS A 238 -64.19 55.01 -22.42
C HIS A 238 -65.28 56.01 -22.02
N SER A 239 -65.00 57.29 -22.18
CA SER A 239 -66.01 58.34 -22.11
C SER A 239 -65.88 59.29 -23.30
N GLY A 240 -66.99 59.91 -23.68
CA GLY A 240 -67.06 60.89 -24.75
C GLY A 240 -68.23 61.83 -24.53
N SER A 241 -68.11 63.06 -25.03
CA SER A 241 -69.15 64.09 -24.98
C SER A 241 -69.35 64.67 -26.37
N THR A 242 -70.60 65.00 -26.71
CA THR A 242 -70.95 65.71 -27.95
C THR A 242 -71.33 67.15 -27.62
N SER A 243 -71.12 68.06 -28.57
CA SER A 243 -71.47 69.48 -28.43
C SER A 243 -72.95 69.73 -28.75
N THR A 244 -73.55 70.73 -28.09
CA THR A 244 -74.93 71.15 -28.34
C THR A 244 -75.04 71.95 -29.63
N ASP A 245 -76.00 71.59 -30.49
CA ASP A 245 -76.33 72.33 -31.71
C ASP A 245 -77.37 73.44 -31.46
N THR A 246 -77.18 74.58 -32.10
CA THR A 246 -78.15 75.70 -32.12
C THR A 246 -78.21 76.33 -33.49
N HIS A 247 -79.43 76.41 -34.04
CA HIS A 247 -79.67 77.07 -35.32
C HIS A 247 -80.98 77.89 -35.32
N ASN A 248 -81.12 78.75 -36.33
CA ASN A 248 -82.26 79.66 -36.51
C ASN A 248 -82.80 79.59 -37.95
N HIS A 249 -84.10 79.78 -38.14
CA HIS A 249 -84.72 79.76 -39.46
C HIS A 249 -85.14 81.17 -39.90
N GLY A 250 -84.79 81.54 -41.15
CA GLY A 250 -85.23 82.78 -41.80
C GLY A 250 -86.28 82.48 -42.87
N ILE A 251 -87.41 83.18 -42.82
CA ILE A 251 -88.49 83.09 -43.81
C ILE A 251 -88.57 84.42 -44.58
N PRO A 252 -88.37 84.44 -45.91
CA PRO A 252 -88.50 85.66 -46.71
C PRO A 252 -89.98 85.97 -46.99
N ALA A 253 -90.42 87.19 -46.68
CA ALA A 253 -91.74 87.69 -47.03
C ALA A 253 -91.66 88.55 -48.31
N ALA A 254 -92.43 88.21 -49.34
CA ALA A 254 -92.53 88.99 -50.57
C ALA A 254 -93.73 89.96 -50.53
N SER A 255 -93.49 91.23 -50.86
CA SER A 255 -94.49 92.29 -50.87
C SER A 255 -95.01 92.52 -52.30
N GLY A 256 -96.27 92.14 -52.55
CA GLY A 256 -97.14 92.68 -53.61
C GLY A 256 -96.85 92.32 -55.08
N TYR A 257 -97.67 91.44 -55.66
CA TYR A 257 -97.99 91.44 -57.10
C TYR A 257 -99.42 90.88 -57.30
N ASN A 258 -100.27 91.60 -58.04
CA ASN A 258 -101.68 91.23 -58.33
C ASN A 258 -101.89 91.18 -59.85
N ASP A 259 -101.99 89.99 -60.43
CA ASP A 259 -102.55 89.72 -61.76
C ASP A 259 -103.50 88.51 -61.72
N GLY A 260 -104.80 88.79 -61.57
CA GLY A 260 -105.92 87.99 -62.09
C GLY A 260 -106.21 86.57 -61.56
N ASN A 261 -105.32 85.92 -60.81
CA ASN A 261 -105.51 84.52 -60.35
C ASN A 261 -104.80 84.19 -59.01
N SER A 262 -104.64 85.16 -58.11
CA SER A 262 -104.29 84.94 -56.69
C SER A 262 -104.34 86.27 -55.93
N SER A 263 -105.41 86.51 -55.16
CA SER A 263 -105.52 87.68 -54.29
C SER A 263 -105.12 87.32 -52.86
N VAL A 264 -103.90 87.67 -52.47
CA VAL A 264 -103.49 87.67 -51.06
C VAL A 264 -103.87 89.03 -50.48
N ALA A 265 -105.00 89.08 -49.75
CA ALA A 265 -105.52 90.30 -49.17
C ALA A 265 -104.59 90.83 -48.06
N ALA A 266 -104.16 92.08 -48.19
CA ALA A 266 -103.51 92.80 -47.10
C ALA A 266 -104.51 92.96 -45.95
N ASN A 267 -104.13 92.44 -44.78
CA ASN A 267 -104.90 92.43 -43.53
C ASN A 267 -106.05 91.41 -43.42
N SER A 268 -105.75 90.12 -43.58
CA SER A 268 -106.38 89.06 -42.76
C SER A 268 -105.47 87.84 -42.67
N LYS A 269 -104.69 87.83 -41.59
CA LYS A 269 -104.50 86.70 -40.66
C LYS A 269 -104.54 85.30 -41.28
N SER A 270 -103.36 84.88 -41.76
CA SER A 270 -102.89 83.49 -41.80
C SER A 270 -103.64 82.53 -42.73
N VAL A 271 -103.26 82.55 -44.01
CA VAL A 271 -103.20 81.29 -44.77
C VAL A 271 -102.03 80.50 -44.18
N THR A 272 -102.34 79.62 -43.22
CA THR A 272 -101.37 78.73 -42.58
C THR A 272 -100.98 77.63 -43.56
N THR A 273 -100.06 77.90 -44.49
CA THR A 273 -99.30 76.84 -45.15
C THR A 273 -98.11 76.47 -44.27
N THR A 274 -98.28 75.44 -43.43
CA THR A 274 -97.18 74.88 -42.64
C THR A 274 -96.21 74.19 -43.60
N LYS A 275 -95.14 74.90 -44.00
CA LYS A 275 -93.99 74.24 -44.63
C LYS A 275 -93.06 73.81 -43.50
N SER A 276 -93.14 72.54 -43.11
CA SER A 276 -92.15 71.94 -42.23
C SER A 276 -90.80 72.00 -42.94
N THR A 277 -89.81 72.65 -42.34
CA THR A 277 -88.42 72.35 -42.72
C THR A 277 -88.09 70.94 -42.24
N ASN A 278 -87.27 70.27 -43.03
CA ASN A 278 -86.95 68.87 -42.87
C ASN A 278 -86.21 68.68 -41.53
N ASN A 279 -86.46 67.53 -40.89
CA ASN A 279 -85.82 67.07 -39.66
C ASN A 279 -84.28 67.27 -39.68
N ASP A 280 -83.72 67.91 -38.66
CA ASP A 280 -82.27 67.95 -38.44
C ASP A 280 -81.82 66.58 -37.93
N SER A 281 -81.18 65.83 -38.83
CA SER A 281 -80.64 64.51 -38.56
C SER A 281 -79.14 64.56 -38.83
N HIS A 282 -78.35 64.68 -37.76
CA HIS A 282 -76.91 64.52 -37.82
C HIS A 282 -76.44 63.40 -36.89
N ASN A 283 -75.35 62.75 -37.27
CA ASN A 283 -74.68 61.73 -36.48
C ASN A 283 -73.46 62.34 -35.80
N HIS A 284 -73.22 61.98 -34.55
CA HIS A 284 -71.90 62.11 -33.95
C HIS A 284 -71.12 60.81 -34.16
N SER A 285 -69.93 60.90 -34.75
CA SER A 285 -69.00 59.77 -34.82
C SER A 285 -67.99 59.90 -33.69
N PHE A 286 -68.02 58.96 -32.74
CA PHE A 286 -66.98 58.81 -31.74
C PHE A 286 -66.02 57.71 -32.18
N THR A 287 -64.74 58.04 -32.33
CA THR A 287 -63.69 57.05 -32.63
C THR A 287 -62.74 57.05 -31.45
N THR A 288 -62.70 55.96 -30.70
CA THR A 288 -61.59 55.75 -29.76
C THR A 288 -60.35 55.40 -30.59
N ASN A 289 -59.27 56.10 -30.32
CA ASN A 289 -57.94 55.76 -30.82
C ASN A 289 -57.55 54.37 -30.28
N THR A 290 -56.93 53.57 -31.14
CA THR A 290 -56.46 52.21 -30.84
C THR A 290 -55.67 52.19 -29.54
N ASP A 291 -56.19 51.48 -28.54
CA ASP A 291 -55.53 51.30 -27.25
C ASP A 291 -54.31 50.39 -27.42
N THR A 292 -53.13 50.93 -27.15
CA THR A 292 -51.88 50.17 -27.16
C THR A 292 -51.37 50.10 -25.73
N HIS A 293 -51.71 49.01 -25.03
CA HIS A 293 -51.18 48.73 -23.70
C HIS A 293 -50.26 47.51 -23.73
N SER A 294 -49.40 47.39 -22.71
CA SER A 294 -48.45 46.29 -22.55
C SER A 294 -48.78 45.53 -21.29
N HIS A 295 -48.73 44.20 -21.35
CA HIS A 295 -48.78 43.37 -20.17
C HIS A 295 -47.40 42.88 -19.78
N SER A 296 -47.11 42.93 -18.49
CA SER A 296 -45.96 42.25 -17.91
C SER A 296 -46.40 40.86 -17.45
N PHE A 297 -45.73 39.81 -17.93
CA PHE A 297 -45.82 38.49 -17.32
C PHE A 297 -44.45 38.10 -16.77
N SER A 298 -44.44 37.47 -15.60
CA SER A 298 -43.23 36.92 -14.98
C SER A 298 -43.33 35.41 -15.02
N THR A 299 -42.26 34.74 -15.45
CA THR A 299 -42.14 33.29 -15.38
C THR A 299 -41.36 32.93 -14.12
N SER A 300 -41.66 31.79 -13.50
CA SER A 300 -40.91 31.29 -12.35
C SER A 300 -39.53 30.76 -12.78
N THR A 301 -38.56 30.78 -11.87
CA THR A 301 -37.29 30.06 -12.01
C THR A 301 -37.53 28.55 -12.05
N ASP A 302 -36.84 27.83 -12.92
CA ASP A 302 -36.78 26.37 -12.94
C ASP A 302 -35.42 25.86 -12.41
N THR A 303 -35.38 24.58 -12.02
CA THR A 303 -34.19 23.92 -11.46
C THR A 303 -34.01 22.58 -12.17
N HIS A 304 -32.76 22.25 -12.50
CA HIS A 304 -32.39 20.97 -13.13
C HIS A 304 -31.47 20.18 -12.22
N ASP A 305 -31.75 18.88 -12.08
CA ASP A 305 -30.87 17.95 -11.40
C ASP A 305 -29.90 17.32 -12.41
N HIS A 306 -28.61 17.36 -12.08
CA HIS A 306 -27.57 16.68 -12.85
C HIS A 306 -26.98 15.54 -12.02
N THR A 307 -27.02 14.33 -12.56
CA THR A 307 -26.40 13.16 -11.94
C THR A 307 -25.26 12.67 -12.82
N ILE A 308 -24.08 12.52 -12.22
CA ILE A 308 -22.93 11.87 -12.86
C ILE A 308 -22.90 10.44 -12.34
N ALA A 309 -23.11 9.47 -13.23
CA ALA A 309 -23.01 8.06 -12.88
C ALA A 309 -21.54 7.68 -12.61
N SER A 310 -21.34 6.72 -11.72
CA SER A 310 -20.03 6.09 -11.53
C SER A 310 -19.63 5.34 -12.80
N ASP A 311 -18.39 5.50 -13.24
CA ASP A 311 -17.79 4.70 -14.31
C ASP A 311 -16.47 4.07 -13.84
N GLY A 312 -16.20 2.84 -14.25
CA GLY A 312 -15.04 2.05 -13.85
C GLY A 312 -15.34 0.73 -13.12
N GLY A 313 -14.27 0.06 -12.70
CA GLY A 313 -14.33 -1.20 -11.96
C GLY A 313 -14.22 -1.02 -10.44
N SER A 314 -14.16 -2.13 -9.71
CA SER A 314 -14.08 -2.15 -8.23
C SER A 314 -12.68 -1.89 -7.67
N GLU A 315 -11.69 -1.61 -8.51
CA GLU A 315 -10.29 -1.40 -8.10
C GLU A 315 -9.57 -0.46 -9.09
N ALA A 316 -8.81 0.49 -8.57
CA ALA A 316 -7.85 1.28 -9.35
C ALA A 316 -6.51 0.53 -9.49
N ARG A 317 -6.11 0.20 -10.72
CA ARG A 317 -4.84 -0.51 -10.99
C ARG A 317 -4.17 -0.06 -12.29
N PRO A 318 -2.82 0.03 -12.31
CA PRO A 318 -2.07 0.20 -13.55
C PRO A 318 -2.09 -1.08 -14.38
N GLN A 319 -1.67 -0.99 -15.64
CA GLN A 319 -1.35 -2.18 -16.45
C GLN A 319 -0.30 -3.02 -15.70
N ASN A 320 -0.58 -4.31 -15.52
CA ASN A 320 0.24 -5.20 -14.70
C ASN A 320 0.29 -6.61 -15.31
N ALA A 321 1.31 -7.38 -14.89
CA ALA A 321 1.48 -8.79 -15.23
C ALA A 321 1.53 -9.61 -13.93
N PRO A 322 0.67 -10.62 -13.76
CA PRO A 322 0.63 -11.40 -12.52
C PRO A 322 1.83 -12.34 -12.42
N LEU A 323 2.55 -12.27 -11.31
CA LEU A 323 3.62 -13.18 -10.93
C LEU A 323 3.26 -13.88 -9.62
N LEU A 324 3.72 -15.11 -9.43
CA LEU A 324 3.61 -15.80 -8.16
C LEU A 324 4.58 -15.19 -7.16
N ALA A 325 4.05 -14.50 -6.14
CA ALA A 325 4.83 -14.00 -5.03
C ALA A 325 5.30 -15.15 -4.14
N CYS A 326 6.61 -15.25 -3.97
CA CYS A 326 7.25 -16.28 -3.18
C CYS A 326 8.28 -15.71 -2.21
N ILE A 327 8.51 -16.42 -1.11
CA ILE A 327 9.51 -16.10 -0.08
C ILE A 327 10.51 -17.24 0.06
N ARG A 328 11.80 -16.89 0.20
CA ARG A 328 12.87 -17.85 0.47
C ARG A 328 12.78 -18.32 1.92
N TYR A 329 12.86 -19.64 2.15
CA TYR A 329 12.77 -20.27 3.48
C TYR A 329 13.99 -21.08 3.87
#